data_AF-A0A0W7TIH0-F1
#
_entry.id   AF-A0A0W7TIH0-F1
#
_cell.length_a   1.000
_cell.length_b   1.000
_cell.length_c   1.000
_cell.angle_alpha   90.00
_cell.angle_beta   90.00
_cell.angle_gamma   90.00
#
_symmetry.space_group_name_H-M   'P 1'
#
loop_
_entity.id
_entity.type
_entity.pdbx_description
1 polymer ?
#
loop_
_entity_poly.entity_id
_entity_poly.type
_entity_poly.pdbx_seq_one_letter_code
_entity_poly.pdbx_strand_id
1 'polypeptide(L)'
;MTAAVDEYINPYNYRSFISCLESVGFENPAQLRSKMTVDFVYALYLMLQHDSHIPNTKVKPLVGRWYVMSVLTGRYASSPESSMGRDLRLIREKGFINCLEEIERSDLPESFWEYKLVQGLETPLFASPAFLTYVAAQVFLNDSSLLTVNTKVSTLIKLGVGDVHHIFPKAI
;
A
#
# COMPACT_ATOMS: atom_id res chain seq x y z
N MET A 1 -24.71 -3.80 -15.35
CA MET A 1 -23.36 -4.40 -15.48
C MET A 1 -22.38 -3.45 -16.17
N THR A 2 -22.82 -2.65 -17.16
CA THR A 2 -22.00 -1.60 -17.81
C THR A 2 -21.52 -0.50 -16.87
N ALA A 3 -22.40 0.02 -16.01
CA ALA A 3 -22.08 1.16 -15.12
C ALA A 3 -20.85 0.93 -14.21
N ALA A 4 -20.68 -0.28 -13.67
CA ALA A 4 -19.52 -0.60 -12.82
C ALA A 4 -18.21 -0.69 -13.62
N VAL A 5 -18.27 -1.15 -14.87
CA VAL A 5 -17.12 -1.18 -15.79
C VAL A 5 -16.74 0.23 -16.22
N ASP A 6 -17.74 1.06 -16.53
CA ASP A 6 -17.54 2.46 -16.89
C ASP A 6 -16.86 3.26 -15.76
N GLU A 7 -17.26 3.00 -14.51
CA GLU A 7 -16.68 3.62 -13.33
C GLU A 7 -15.24 3.16 -13.06
N TYR A 8 -14.98 1.86 -13.25
CA TYR A 8 -13.64 1.31 -13.11
C TYR A 8 -12.65 1.92 -14.11
N ILE A 9 -13.08 2.08 -15.36
CA ILE A 9 -12.25 2.63 -16.45
C ILE A 9 -12.17 4.17 -16.37
N ASN A 10 -12.99 4.81 -15.51
CA ASN A 10 -13.00 6.27 -15.39
C ASN A 10 -11.63 6.82 -14.94
N PRO A 11 -10.95 7.62 -15.78
CA PRO A 11 -9.60 8.09 -15.48
C PRO A 11 -9.55 9.10 -14.34
N TYR A 12 -10.67 9.77 -14.00
CA TYR A 12 -10.75 10.67 -12.84
C TYR A 12 -10.77 9.90 -11.53
N ASN A 13 -11.49 8.79 -11.47
CA ASN A 13 -11.52 7.91 -10.30
C ASN A 13 -10.15 7.28 -10.07
N TYR A 14 -9.55 6.76 -11.14
CA TYR A 14 -8.22 6.17 -11.04
C TYR A 14 -7.16 7.19 -10.61
N ARG A 15 -7.15 8.41 -11.18
CA ARG A 15 -6.24 9.47 -10.72
C ARG A 15 -6.45 9.83 -9.25
N SER A 16 -7.71 9.95 -8.82
CA SER A 16 -8.04 10.25 -7.42
C SER A 16 -7.60 9.14 -6.46
N PHE A 17 -7.67 7.89 -6.90
CA PHE A 17 -7.15 6.72 -6.21
C PHE A 17 -5.62 6.72 -6.16
N ILE A 18 -4.92 7.02 -7.25
CA ILE A 18 -3.46 7.14 -7.23
C ILE A 18 -3.01 8.22 -6.24
N SER A 19 -3.66 9.39 -6.22
CA SER A 19 -3.36 10.43 -5.22
C SER A 19 -3.64 9.98 -3.77
N CYS A 20 -4.51 8.99 -3.57
CA CYS A 20 -4.66 8.35 -2.27
C CYS A 20 -3.41 7.56 -1.88
N LEU A 21 -2.84 6.77 -2.79
CA LEU A 21 -1.62 6.00 -2.54
C LEU A 21 -0.40 6.91 -2.38
N GLU A 22 -0.30 7.97 -3.17
CA GLU A 22 0.73 9.01 -3.03
C GLU A 22 0.68 9.65 -1.63
N SER A 23 -0.52 9.90 -1.09
CA SER A 23 -0.70 10.50 0.23
C SER A 23 -0.22 9.63 1.40
N VAL A 24 -0.05 8.32 1.18
CA VAL A 24 0.54 7.37 2.15
C VAL A 24 1.98 7.00 1.79
N GLY A 25 2.62 7.77 0.91
CA GLY A 25 4.05 7.69 0.62
C GLY A 25 4.45 6.87 -0.60
N PHE A 26 3.49 6.27 -1.33
CA PHE A 26 3.77 5.52 -2.56
C PHE A 26 3.70 6.45 -3.77
N GLU A 27 4.71 7.32 -3.90
CA GLU A 27 4.74 8.37 -4.93
C GLU A 27 5.30 7.93 -6.28
N ASN A 28 6.00 6.78 -6.34
CA ASN A 28 6.56 6.25 -7.58
C ASN A 28 5.82 4.98 -8.03
N PRO A 29 5.31 4.91 -9.28
CA PRO A 29 4.65 3.72 -9.82
C PRO A 29 5.49 2.43 -9.71
N ALA A 30 6.82 2.53 -9.72
CA ALA A 30 7.71 1.38 -9.52
C ALA A 30 7.61 0.74 -8.12
N GLN A 31 7.04 1.45 -7.14
CA GLN A 31 6.73 0.94 -5.81
C GLN A 31 5.41 0.14 -5.81
N LEU A 32 4.54 0.35 -6.79
CA LEU A 32 3.23 -0.33 -6.93
C LEU A 32 3.38 -1.73 -7.58
N ARG A 33 4.20 -2.59 -6.98
CA ARG A 33 4.63 -3.85 -7.62
C ARG A 33 3.56 -4.92 -7.74
N SER A 34 2.61 -4.98 -6.80
CA SER A 34 1.54 -5.98 -6.84
C SER A 34 0.32 -5.43 -7.56
N LYS A 35 0.22 -5.72 -8.87
CA LYS A 35 -0.95 -5.35 -9.68
C LYS A 35 -2.25 -5.84 -9.07
N MET A 36 -2.26 -7.09 -8.58
CA MET A 36 -3.42 -7.70 -7.94
C MET A 36 -3.86 -6.94 -6.67
N THR A 37 -2.91 -6.50 -5.83
CA THR A 37 -3.22 -5.68 -4.65
C THR A 37 -3.77 -4.31 -5.06
N VAL A 38 -3.15 -3.66 -6.04
CA VAL A 38 -3.60 -2.34 -6.53
C VAL A 38 -5.01 -2.42 -7.12
N ASP A 39 -5.28 -3.42 -7.96
CA ASP A 39 -6.58 -3.61 -8.61
C ASP A 39 -7.68 -3.88 -7.56
N PHE A 40 -7.40 -4.71 -6.54
CA PHE A 40 -8.36 -4.98 -5.46
C PHE A 40 -8.61 -3.77 -4.56
N VAL A 41 -7.56 -3.04 -4.20
CA VAL A 41 -7.69 -1.84 -3.35
C VAL A 41 -8.41 -0.73 -4.12
N TYR A 42 -8.23 -0.63 -5.44
CA TYR A 42 -9.02 0.27 -6.26
C TYR A 42 -10.51 -0.12 -6.30
N ALA A 43 -10.82 -1.42 -6.38
CA ALA A 43 -12.19 -1.89 -6.26
C ALA A 43 -12.81 -1.53 -4.89
N LEU A 44 -12.04 -1.67 -3.80
CA LEU A 44 -12.46 -1.22 -2.47
C LEU A 44 -12.67 0.29 -2.41
N TYR A 45 -11.78 1.08 -3.01
CA TYR A 45 -11.93 2.54 -3.10
C TYR A 45 -13.26 2.93 -3.74
N LEU A 46 -13.59 2.37 -4.91
CA LEU A 46 -14.86 2.63 -5.58
C LEU A 46 -16.05 2.20 -4.72
N MET A 47 -15.98 1.01 -4.12
CA MET A 47 -17.04 0.50 -3.24
C MET A 47 -17.31 1.42 -2.05
N LEU A 48 -16.27 2.01 -1.46
CA LEU A 48 -16.38 2.94 -0.34
C LEU A 48 -16.90 4.32 -0.74
N GLN A 49 -16.69 4.76 -1.99
CA GLN A 49 -17.29 6.01 -2.48
C GLN A 49 -18.82 5.94 -2.54
N HIS A 50 -19.39 4.74 -2.67
CA HIS A 50 -20.83 4.51 -2.69
C HIS A 50 -21.42 4.15 -1.32
N ASP A 51 -20.59 3.98 -0.29
CA ASP A 51 -21.07 3.67 1.05
C ASP A 51 -21.48 4.95 1.80
N SER A 52 -22.79 5.17 1.92
CA SER A 52 -23.36 6.31 2.63
C SER A 52 -22.98 6.40 4.11
N HIS A 53 -22.51 5.30 4.72
CA HIS A 53 -22.11 5.29 6.14
C HIS A 53 -20.70 5.85 6.34
N ILE A 54 -19.91 5.98 5.27
CA ILE A 54 -18.52 6.42 5.33
C ILE A 54 -18.42 7.81 4.69
N PRO A 55 -18.06 8.85 5.46
CA PRO A 55 -17.85 10.17 4.88
C PRO A 55 -16.77 10.12 3.81
N ASN A 56 -16.99 10.78 2.67
CA ASN A 56 -16.03 10.85 1.55
C ASN A 56 -14.63 11.32 1.98
N THR A 57 -14.52 12.13 3.03
CA THR A 57 -13.24 12.61 3.60
C THR A 57 -12.45 11.49 4.29
N LYS A 58 -13.09 10.39 4.70
CA LYS A 58 -12.47 9.23 5.36
C LYS A 58 -12.09 8.12 4.41
N VAL A 59 -12.67 8.07 3.20
CA VAL A 59 -12.41 7.01 2.21
C VAL A 59 -10.92 6.92 1.88
N LYS A 60 -10.26 8.04 1.55
CA LYS A 60 -8.83 8.03 1.20
C LYS A 60 -7.95 7.51 2.34
N PRO A 61 -8.00 8.05 3.58
CA PRO A 61 -7.23 7.49 4.70
C PRO A 61 -7.46 5.99 4.94
N LEU A 62 -8.71 5.52 4.82
CA LEU A 62 -9.09 4.12 5.02
C LEU A 62 -8.49 3.20 3.93
N VAL A 63 -8.57 3.62 2.67
CA VAL A 63 -8.01 2.90 1.53
C VAL A 63 -6.49 2.86 1.62
N GLY A 64 -5.85 3.98 2.00
CA GLY A 64 -4.40 4.04 2.22
C GLY A 64 -3.92 3.08 3.30
N ARG A 65 -4.61 3.01 4.44
CA ARG A 65 -4.31 2.02 5.50
C ARG A 65 -4.43 0.59 5.01
N TRP A 66 -5.52 0.27 4.30
CA TRP A 66 -5.71 -1.07 3.73
C TRP A 66 -4.58 -1.44 2.76
N TYR A 67 -4.17 -0.51 1.91
CA TYR A 67 -3.07 -0.71 0.97
C TYR A 67 -1.76 -1.02 1.69
N VAL A 68 -1.37 -0.16 2.65
CA VAL A 68 -0.14 -0.32 3.45
C VAL A 68 -0.12 -1.68 4.16
N MET A 69 -1.22 -2.04 4.84
CA MET A 69 -1.36 -3.33 5.52
C MET A 69 -1.22 -4.50 4.53
N SER A 70 -1.87 -4.41 3.36
CA SER A 70 -1.85 -5.48 2.34
C SER A 70 -0.45 -5.69 1.77
N VAL A 71 0.30 -4.61 1.55
CA VAL A 71 1.70 -4.67 1.09
C VAL A 71 2.58 -5.26 2.19
N LEU A 72 2.53 -4.73 3.41
CA LEU A 72 3.36 -5.17 4.54
C LEU A 72 3.23 -6.65 4.85
N THR A 73 2.00 -7.14 4.84
CA THR A 73 1.68 -8.54 5.20
C THR A 73 1.80 -9.49 4.02
N GLY A 74 1.96 -8.97 2.80
CA GLY A 74 1.89 -9.77 1.58
C GLY A 74 0.54 -10.48 1.41
N ARG A 75 -0.55 -9.89 1.93
CA ARG A 75 -1.88 -10.52 2.06
C ARG A 75 -2.38 -11.22 0.79
N TYR A 76 -2.09 -10.62 -0.37
CA TYR A 76 -2.56 -11.09 -1.67
C TYR A 76 -1.47 -11.76 -2.52
N ALA A 77 -0.34 -12.17 -1.93
CA ALA A 77 0.77 -12.74 -2.69
C ALA A 77 0.59 -14.22 -3.07
N SER A 78 0.01 -15.04 -2.18
CA SER A 78 -0.05 -16.51 -2.34
C SER A 78 -1.39 -16.99 -2.89
N SER A 79 -2.49 -16.63 -2.24
CA SER A 79 -3.86 -16.95 -2.67
C SER A 79 -4.72 -15.67 -2.67
N PRO A 80 -4.57 -14.81 -3.70
CA PRO A 80 -5.25 -13.53 -3.76
C PRO A 80 -6.77 -13.69 -3.75
N GLU A 81 -7.32 -14.54 -4.62
CA GLU A 81 -8.78 -14.69 -4.80
C GLU A 81 -9.48 -15.15 -3.53
N SER A 82 -8.91 -16.14 -2.83
CA SER A 82 -9.47 -16.65 -1.58
C SER A 82 -9.40 -15.61 -0.46
N SER A 83 -8.32 -14.83 -0.39
CA SER A 83 -8.17 -13.77 0.60
C SER A 83 -9.10 -12.59 0.32
N MET A 84 -9.20 -12.16 -0.94
CA MET A 84 -10.15 -11.12 -1.37
C MET A 84 -11.60 -11.53 -1.12
N GLY A 85 -11.97 -12.78 -1.42
CA GLY A 85 -13.30 -13.30 -1.15
C GLY A 85 -13.66 -13.28 0.34
N ARG A 86 -12.70 -13.66 1.20
CA ARG A 86 -12.87 -13.55 2.66
C ARG A 86 -13.01 -12.10 3.12
N ASP A 87 -12.17 -11.21 2.61
CA ASP A 87 -12.18 -9.79 2.96
C ASP A 87 -13.52 -9.12 2.58
N LEU A 88 -14.00 -9.35 1.36
CA LEU A 88 -15.30 -8.84 0.91
C LEU A 88 -16.46 -9.36 1.76
N ARG A 89 -16.40 -10.63 2.17
CA ARG A 89 -17.40 -11.21 3.07
C ARG A 89 -17.38 -10.52 4.44
N LEU A 90 -16.21 -10.34 5.03
CA LEU A 90 -16.07 -9.66 6.33
C LEU A 90 -16.52 -8.19 6.26
N ILE A 91 -16.18 -7.48 5.19
CA ILE A 91 -16.64 -6.10 4.97
C ILE A 91 -18.17 -6.04 4.90
N ARG A 92 -18.82 -6.97 4.21
CA ARG A 92 -20.29 -7.03 4.14
C ARG A 92 -20.94 -7.36 5.47
N GLU A 93 -20.34 -8.25 6.26
CA GLU A 93 -20.90 -8.71 7.53
C GLU A 93 -20.73 -7.68 8.65
N LYS A 94 -19.57 -7.01 8.73
CA LYS A 94 -19.17 -6.17 9.88
C LYS A 94 -19.04 -4.68 9.55
N GLY A 95 -19.06 -4.31 8.28
CA GLY A 95 -18.70 -2.98 7.79
C GLY A 95 -17.19 -2.83 7.59
N PHE A 96 -16.80 -1.90 6.70
CA PHE A 96 -15.40 -1.74 6.30
C PHE A 96 -14.47 -1.37 7.47
N ILE A 97 -14.88 -0.41 8.30
CA ILE A 97 -14.03 0.12 9.38
C ILE A 97 -13.72 -0.97 10.40
N ASN A 98 -14.73 -1.68 10.88
CA ASN A 98 -14.56 -2.78 11.85
C ASN A 98 -13.72 -3.92 11.24
N CYS A 99 -13.94 -4.24 9.97
CA CYS A 99 -13.14 -5.25 9.27
C CYS A 99 -11.65 -4.85 9.20
N LEU A 100 -11.36 -3.61 8.82
CA LEU A 100 -9.98 -3.10 8.76
C LEU A 100 -9.31 -3.16 10.14
N GLU A 101 -9.99 -2.71 11.20
CA GLU A 101 -9.44 -2.73 12.55
C GLU A 101 -9.17 -4.16 13.06
N GLU A 102 -10.06 -5.11 12.77
CA GLU A 102 -9.87 -6.52 13.13
C GLU A 102 -8.68 -7.14 12.39
N ILE A 103 -8.56 -6.86 11.09
CA ILE A 103 -7.44 -7.34 10.28
C ILE A 103 -6.12 -6.74 10.76
N GLU A 104 -6.07 -5.42 11.00
CA GLU A 104 -4.85 -4.77 11.50
C GLU A 104 -4.42 -5.33 12.85
N ARG A 105 -5.36 -5.57 13.80
CA ARG A 105 -5.03 -6.17 15.09
C ARG A 105 -4.54 -7.61 14.98
N SER A 106 -5.10 -8.38 14.04
CA SER A 106 -4.71 -9.77 13.79
C SER A 106 -3.34 -9.89 13.13
N ASP A 107 -3.11 -9.06 12.10
CA ASP A 107 -2.01 -9.26 11.16
C ASP A 107 -0.81 -8.34 11.45
N LEU A 108 -1.05 -7.23 12.15
CA LEU A 108 -0.02 -6.27 12.61
C LEU A 108 0.01 -6.14 14.15
N PRO A 109 0.07 -7.25 14.93
CA PRO A 109 0.24 -7.18 16.38
C PRO A 109 1.63 -6.62 16.75
N GLU A 110 1.87 -6.31 18.02
CA GLU A 110 3.18 -5.78 18.49
C GLU A 110 4.37 -6.64 18.03
N SER A 111 4.22 -7.97 18.10
CA SER A 111 5.24 -8.92 17.65
C SER A 111 5.54 -8.87 16.15
N PHE A 112 4.62 -8.36 15.32
CA PHE A 112 4.89 -8.09 13.92
C PHE A 112 5.95 -6.99 13.80
N TRP A 113 5.78 -5.89 14.53
CA TRP A 113 6.67 -4.74 14.49
C TRP A 113 8.04 -5.05 15.09
N GLU A 114 8.06 -5.75 16.22
CA GLU A 114 9.30 -6.11 16.92
C GLU A 114 10.16 -7.14 16.15
N TYR A 115 9.53 -8.13 15.53
CA TYR A 115 10.25 -9.28 14.97
C TYR A 115 10.06 -9.43 13.46
N LYS A 116 8.82 -9.57 12.98
CA LYS A 116 8.56 -9.91 11.57
C LYS A 116 9.03 -8.82 10.60
N LEU A 117 8.77 -7.55 10.94
CA LEU A 117 9.18 -6.43 10.10
C LEU A 117 10.70 -6.34 10.00
N VAL A 118 11.39 -6.48 11.13
CA VAL A 118 12.86 -6.46 11.19
C VAL A 118 13.44 -7.57 10.31
N GLN A 119 12.94 -8.80 10.46
CA GLN A 119 13.33 -9.93 9.61
C GLN A 119 13.04 -9.66 8.12
N GLY A 120 11.91 -9.02 7.80
CA GLY A 120 11.59 -8.62 6.43
C GLY A 120 12.59 -7.64 5.82
N LEU A 121 13.23 -6.81 6.63
CA LEU A 121 14.26 -5.85 6.22
C LEU A 121 15.65 -6.48 6.07
N GLU A 122 15.91 -7.66 6.65
CA GLU A 122 17.18 -8.40 6.48
C GLU A 122 17.35 -8.98 5.06
N THR A 123 16.31 -8.86 4.21
CA THR A 123 16.36 -9.34 2.84
C THR A 123 17.17 -8.36 1.97
N PRO A 124 18.15 -8.82 1.17
CA PRO A 124 18.94 -7.95 0.27
C PRO A 124 18.14 -7.44 -0.95
N LEU A 125 16.82 -7.65 -0.96
CA LEU A 125 15.93 -7.26 -2.05
C LEU A 125 15.36 -5.87 -1.78
N PHE A 126 15.85 -4.88 -2.51
CA PHE A 126 15.33 -3.49 -2.51
C PHE A 126 13.86 -3.36 -2.96
N ALA A 127 13.28 -4.45 -3.46
CA ALA A 127 11.87 -4.55 -3.81
C ALA A 127 11.04 -5.31 -2.77
N SER A 128 11.59 -5.59 -1.58
CA SER A 128 10.84 -6.26 -0.52
C SER A 128 9.69 -5.37 -0.04
N PRO A 129 8.52 -5.94 0.29
CA PRO A 129 7.40 -5.15 0.79
C PRO A 129 7.71 -4.36 2.06
N ALA A 130 8.56 -4.91 2.93
CA ALA A 130 9.05 -4.26 4.14
C ALA A 130 9.87 -3.00 3.79
N PHE A 131 10.83 -3.11 2.86
CA PHE A 131 11.64 -1.97 2.45
C PHE A 131 10.83 -0.90 1.73
N LEU A 132 9.94 -1.29 0.82
CA LEU A 132 9.07 -0.34 0.11
C LEU A 132 8.18 0.44 1.08
N THR A 133 7.63 -0.24 2.10
CA THR A 133 6.81 0.42 3.12
C THR A 133 7.64 1.32 4.02
N TYR A 134 8.87 0.93 4.36
CA TYR A 134 9.80 1.78 5.10
C TYR A 134 10.09 3.09 4.34
N VAL A 135 10.40 3.00 3.04
CA VAL A 135 10.60 4.19 2.19
C VAL A 135 9.32 5.03 2.11
N ALA A 136 8.15 4.41 1.95
CA ALA A 136 6.87 5.12 1.96
C ALA A 136 6.62 5.85 3.30
N ALA A 137 6.98 5.24 4.43
CA ALA A 137 6.89 5.87 5.75
C ALA A 137 7.79 7.11 5.86
N GLN A 138 9.02 7.06 5.34
CA GLN A 138 9.91 8.23 5.29
C GLN A 138 9.33 9.36 4.43
N VAL A 139 8.69 9.02 3.31
CA VAL A 139 7.98 10.01 2.48
C VAL A 139 6.80 10.62 3.23
N PHE A 140 5.99 9.78 3.89
CA PHE A 140 4.84 10.21 4.69
C PHE A 140 5.24 11.13 5.87
N LEU A 141 6.34 10.81 6.55
CA LEU A 141 6.90 11.61 7.65
C LEU A 141 7.67 12.85 7.16
N ASN A 142 7.80 13.03 5.84
CA ASN A 142 8.53 14.12 5.21
C ASN A 142 10.00 14.18 5.65
N ASP A 143 10.66 13.03 5.73
CA ASP A 143 12.04 12.90 6.18
C ASP A 143 13.05 13.52 5.20
N SER A 144 14.14 14.04 5.77
CA SER A 144 15.28 14.55 5.01
C SER A 144 16.21 13.40 4.62
N SER A 145 16.85 13.50 3.45
CA SER A 145 17.84 12.52 3.02
C SER A 145 19.10 12.57 3.89
N LEU A 146 19.73 11.41 4.12
CA LEU A 146 20.83 11.27 5.08
C LEU A 146 22.10 12.05 4.69
N LEU A 147 22.43 12.12 3.40
CA LEU A 147 23.72 12.67 2.92
C LEU A 147 23.58 13.89 1.99
N THR A 148 22.36 14.21 1.55
CA THR A 148 22.13 15.36 0.69
C THR A 148 21.47 16.47 1.49
N VAL A 149 22.22 17.56 1.70
CA VAL A 149 21.72 18.73 2.42
C VAL A 149 20.49 19.28 1.70
N ASN A 150 19.43 19.55 2.45
CA ASN A 150 18.19 20.16 1.97
C ASN A 150 17.42 19.36 0.90
N THR A 151 17.63 18.05 0.80
CA THR A 151 16.85 17.18 -0.10
C THR A 151 15.95 16.24 0.70
N LYS A 152 14.70 16.07 0.27
CA LYS A 152 13.73 15.14 0.87
C LYS A 152 13.83 13.75 0.25
N VAL A 153 13.47 12.72 1.01
CA VAL A 153 13.38 11.35 0.48
C VAL A 153 12.42 11.28 -0.72
N SER A 154 11.28 11.97 -0.64
CA SER A 154 10.29 12.08 -1.74
C SER A 154 10.89 12.57 -3.05
N THR A 155 11.79 13.57 -2.99
CA THR A 155 12.49 14.10 -4.17
C THR A 155 13.37 13.04 -4.81
N LEU A 156 14.13 12.27 -4.02
CA LEU A 156 14.99 11.21 -4.53
C LEU A 156 14.19 10.09 -5.22
N ILE A 157 13.07 9.70 -4.61
CA ILE A 157 12.18 8.66 -5.13
C ILE A 157 11.51 9.09 -6.45
N LYS A 158 11.09 10.36 -6.56
CA LYS A 158 10.49 10.92 -7.79
C LYS A 158 11.49 11.04 -8.93
N LEU A 159 12.73 11.42 -8.64
CA LEU A 159 13.77 11.56 -9.67
C LEU A 159 14.31 10.21 -10.16
N GLY A 160 13.97 9.10 -9.49
CA GLY A 160 14.52 7.78 -9.82
C GLY A 160 16.04 7.70 -9.63
N VAL A 161 16.62 8.62 -8.85
CA VAL A 161 18.06 8.70 -8.56
C VAL A 161 18.37 7.65 -7.50
N GLY A 162 18.44 6.41 -7.96
CA GLY A 162 18.70 5.23 -7.15
C GLY A 162 19.35 4.19 -8.02
N ASP A 163 20.57 4.45 -8.48
CA ASP A 163 21.41 3.37 -8.98
C ASP A 163 21.64 2.42 -7.80
N VAL A 164 20.99 1.27 -7.87
CA VAL A 164 21.20 0.17 -6.94
C VAL A 164 22.57 -0.39 -7.24
N HIS A 165 23.58 0.20 -6.62
CA HIS A 165 24.92 -0.32 -6.66
C HIS A 165 24.93 -1.59 -5.80
N HIS A 166 25.03 -2.75 -6.44
CA HIS A 166 25.47 -3.95 -5.76
C HIS A 166 26.88 -3.68 -5.22
N ILE A 167 27.01 -3.41 -3.92
CA ILE A 167 28.32 -3.24 -3.26
C ILE A 167 29.12 -4.55 -3.32
N PHE A 168 28.43 -5.69 -3.47
CA PHE A 168 29.04 -7.00 -3.68
C PHE A 168 28.47 -7.67 -4.93
N PRO A 169 29.30 -8.27 -5.80
CA PRO A 169 28.83 -9.07 -6.92
C PRO A 169 27.98 -10.24 -6.39
N LYS A 170 26.91 -10.60 -7.10
CA LYS A 170 26.19 -11.85 -6.84
C LYS A 170 27.20 -12.99 -6.87
N ALA A 171 27.34 -13.71 -5.76
CA ALA A 171 28.03 -15.00 -5.78
C ALA A 171 27.32 -15.89 -6.80
N ILE A 172 28.11 -16.44 -7.74
CA ILE A 172 27.69 -17.38 -8.78
C ILE A 172 27.24 -18.68 -8.13
#